data_AF-A0A3D4SXN2-F1
#
_entry.id   AF-A0A3D4SXN2-F1
#
_cell.length_a   1.000
_cell.length_b   1.000
_cell.length_c   1.000
_cell.angle_alpha   90.00
_cell.angle_beta   90.00
_cell.angle_gamma   90.00
#
_symmetry.space_group_name_H-M   'P 1'
#
loop_
_entity.id
_entity.type
_entity.pdbx_description
1 polymer ?
#
loop_
_entity_poly.entity_id
_entity_poly.type
_entity_poly.pdbx_seq_one_letter_code
_entity_poly.pdbx_strand_id
1 'polypeptide(L)' 'SGLSTHTFLKHVDVINYDRAALQEVADTVTTLADAERLPAHGEAVKARFENPEI' A
#
# COMPACT_ATOMS: atom_id res chain seq x y z
N SER A 1 -20.48 16.23 -13.51
CA SER A 1 -21.71 16.10 -12.70
C SER A 1 -22.17 17.46 -12.23
N GLY A 2 -23.49 17.66 -12.07
CA GLY A 2 -24.07 18.89 -11.48
C GLY A 2 -23.86 18.98 -9.96
N LEU A 3 -24.48 19.98 -9.32
CA LEU A 3 -24.46 20.12 -7.85
C LEU A 3 -25.04 18.87 -7.19
N SER A 4 -24.28 18.25 -6.29
CA SER A 4 -24.69 17.04 -5.56
C SER A 4 -24.17 17.09 -4.13
N THR A 5 -24.69 16.24 -3.26
CA THR A 5 -24.20 16.12 -1.87
C THR A 5 -22.72 15.74 -1.81
N HIS A 6 -22.21 14.99 -2.80
CA HIS A 6 -20.79 14.68 -2.96
C HIS A 6 -19.90 15.94 -3.06
N THR A 7 -20.44 17.07 -3.55
CA THR A 7 -19.71 18.35 -3.61
C THR A 7 -19.26 18.84 -2.23
N PHE A 8 -19.95 18.43 -1.16
CA PHE A 8 -19.68 18.84 0.21
C PHE A 8 -18.95 17.76 1.03
N LEU A 9 -18.61 16.62 0.43
CA LEU A 9 -17.92 15.51 1.09
C LEU A 9 -16.49 15.37 0.56
N LYS A 10 -15.60 14.83 1.41
CA LYS A 10 -14.24 14.42 1.01
C LYS A 10 -14.21 12.92 0.84
N HIS A 11 -13.75 12.46 -0.32
CA HIS A 11 -13.51 11.04 -0.55
C HIS A 11 -12.24 10.59 0.20
N VAL A 12 -12.31 9.44 0.86
CA VAL A 12 -11.18 8.84 1.58
C VAL A 12 -11.20 7.34 1.34
N ASP A 13 -10.07 6.80 0.87
CA ASP A 13 -9.87 5.37 0.73
C ASP A 13 -9.16 4.82 1.97
N VAL A 14 -9.71 3.72 2.51
CA VAL A 14 -9.11 2.99 3.63
C VAL A 14 -8.77 1.59 3.14
N ILE A 15 -7.49 1.23 3.21
CA ILE A 15 -6.99 -0.08 2.77
C ILE A 15 -6.30 -0.74 3.96
N ASN A 16 -6.72 -1.97 4.28
CA ASN A 16 -6.11 -2.79 5.33
C ASN A 16 -5.70 -4.12 4.72
N TYR A 17 -4.42 -4.46 4.86
CA TYR A 17 -3.90 -5.78 4.52
C TYR A 17 -3.62 -6.55 5.81
N ASP A 18 -4.12 -7.77 5.90
CA ASP A 18 -3.51 -8.74 6.79
C ASP A 18 -2.17 -9.23 6.21
N ARG A 19 -1.47 -10.08 6.96
CA ARG A 19 -0.15 -10.56 6.56
C ARG A 19 -0.17 -11.34 5.22
N ALA A 20 -1.19 -12.17 4.99
CA ALA A 20 -1.31 -12.97 3.78
C ALA A 20 -1.60 -12.09 2.57
N ALA A 21 -2.54 -11.16 2.71
CA ALA A 21 -2.91 -10.23 1.65
C ALA A 21 -1.74 -9.28 1.30
N LEU A 22 -0.95 -8.84 2.28
CA LEU A 22 0.27 -8.06 1.99
C LEU A 22 1.32 -8.91 1.25
N GLN A 23 1.43 -10.19 1.59
CA GLN A 23 2.37 -11.11 0.95
C GLN A 23 2.03 -11.32 -0.53
N GLU A 24 0.75 -11.40 -0.89
CA GLU A 24 0.30 -11.56 -2.29
C GLU A 24 0.76 -10.41 -3.21
N VAL A 25 0.92 -9.19 -2.67
CA VAL A 25 1.31 -8.00 -3.46
C VAL A 25 2.77 -7.58 -3.25
N ALA A 26 3.48 -8.17 -2.30
CA ALA A 26 4.82 -7.73 -1.86
C ALA A 26 5.84 -7.70 -3.01
N ASP A 27 5.85 -8.73 -3.85
CA ASP A 27 6.76 -8.84 -4.99
C ASP A 27 6.47 -7.78 -6.05
N THR A 28 5.18 -7.49 -6.29
CA THR A 28 4.77 -6.46 -7.25
C THR A 28 5.20 -5.08 -6.77
N VAL A 29 4.91 -4.74 -5.51
CA VAL A 29 5.30 -3.44 -4.92
C VAL A 29 6.82 -3.26 -4.92
N THR A 30 7.57 -4.31 -4.56
CA THR A 30 9.04 -4.27 -4.58
C THR A 30 9.58 -4.07 -5.98
N THR A 31 9.05 -4.79 -6.97
CA THR A 31 9.46 -4.66 -8.38
C THR A 31 9.25 -3.24 -8.89
N LEU A 32 8.11 -2.62 -8.56
CA LEU A 32 7.82 -1.24 -8.94
C LEU A 32 8.75 -0.25 -8.21
N ALA A 33 8.98 -0.45 -6.92
CA ALA A 33 9.88 0.40 -6.13
C ALA A 33 11.32 0.39 -6.69
N ASP A 34 11.82 -0.77 -7.10
CA ASP A 34 13.14 -0.89 -7.73
C ASP A 34 13.17 -0.18 -9.09
N ALA A 35 12.15 -0.39 -9.93
CA ALA A 35 12.04 0.24 -11.24
C ALA A 35 11.93 1.78 -11.18
N GLU A 36 11.25 2.29 -10.16
CA GLU A 36 11.05 3.73 -9.93
C GLU A 36 12.19 4.38 -9.13
N ARG A 37 13.20 3.60 -8.71
CA ARG A 37 14.32 4.04 -7.87
C ARG A 37 13.86 4.61 -6.52
N LEU A 38 12.91 3.95 -5.89
CA LEU A 38 12.35 4.26 -4.58
C LEU A 38 12.63 3.13 -3.56
N PRO A 39 13.91 2.83 -3.25
CA PRO A 39 14.29 1.64 -2.48
C PRO A 39 13.63 1.57 -1.10
N ALA A 40 13.47 2.71 -0.43
CA ALA A 40 12.83 2.79 0.88
C ALA A 40 11.37 2.27 0.89
N HIS A 41 10.67 2.34 -0.25
CA HIS A 41 9.30 1.83 -0.36
C HIS A 41 9.28 0.30 -0.40
N GLY A 42 10.18 -0.32 -1.17
CA GLY A 42 10.35 -1.77 -1.21
C GLY A 42 10.88 -2.32 0.12
N GLU A 43 11.85 -1.65 0.72
CA GLU A 43 12.39 -2.00 2.05
C GLU A 43 11.31 -1.94 3.13
N ALA A 44 10.40 -0.96 3.10
CA ALA A 44 9.30 -0.91 4.04
C ALA A 44 8.39 -2.15 3.96
N VAL A 45 8.15 -2.69 2.77
CA VAL A 45 7.38 -3.94 2.60
C VAL A 45 8.19 -5.13 3.14
N LYS A 46 9.47 -5.25 2.76
CA LYS A 46 10.36 -6.34 3.19
C LYS A 46 10.49 -6.43 4.71
N ALA A 47 10.68 -5.29 5.38
CA ALA A 47 10.84 -5.21 6.84
C ALA A 47 9.64 -5.79 7.62
N ARG A 48 8.43 -5.79 7.05
CA ARG A 48 7.23 -6.36 7.69
C ARG A 48 7.23 -7.90 7.71
N PHE A 49 8.13 -8.53 6.98
CA PHE A 49 8.31 -9.98 6.96
C PHE A 49 9.57 -10.45 7.71
N GLU A 50 10.47 -9.54 8.09
CA GLU A 50 11.77 -9.85 8.70
C GLU A 50 11.69 -10.15 10.21
N ASN A 51 10.63 -9.73 10.91
CA ASN A 51 10.45 -10.03 12.33
C ASN A 51 9.04 -10.60 12.62
N PRO A 52 8.88 -11.94 12.72
CA PRO A 52 7.59 -12.58 12.89
C PRO A 52 7.03 -12.54 14.33
N GLU A 53 7.73 -11.94 15.30
CA GLU A 53 7.36 -12.02 16.74
C GLU A 53 6.94 -10.69 17.39
N ILE A 54 6.16 -9.87 16.68
CA ILE A 54 5.29 -8.84 17.30
C ILE A 54 3.87 -8.98 16.76
#